data_AF-A0A6C0SSF2-F1
#
_entry.id   AF-A0A6C0SSF2-F1
#
_cell.length_a   1.000
_cell.length_b   1.000
_cell.length_c   1.000
_cell.angle_alpha   90.00
_cell.angle_beta   90.00
_cell.angle_gamma   90.00
#
_symmetry.space_group_name_H-M   'P 1'
#
loop_
_entity.id
_entity.type
_entity.pdbx_description
1 polymer ?
#
loop_
_entity_poly.entity_id
_entity_poly.type
_entity_poly.pdbx_seq_one_letter_code
_entity_poly.pdbx_strand_id
1 'polypeptide(L)'
;MMMSLFLFVSSFYIFFSSSLHSLFILLFFEVLVILLINIMFFNFFSWFSILMYLVVVVSVGAYGISILVDVVRSKGGNYFFSF
;
A
#
# COMPACT_ATOMS: atom_id res chain seq x y z
N MET A 1 5.83 -15.58 -10.40
CA MET A 1 4.42 -15.84 -10.07
C MET A 1 4.23 -16.47 -8.69
N MET A 2 4.85 -17.61 -8.36
CA MET A 2 4.64 -18.25 -7.06
C MET A 2 5.03 -17.34 -5.87
N MET A 3 6.17 -16.66 -5.97
CA MET A 3 6.65 -15.75 -4.92
C MET A 3 5.79 -14.48 -4.77
N SER A 4 5.28 -13.93 -5.87
CA SER A 4 4.38 -12.77 -5.83
C SER A 4 3.02 -13.14 -5.26
N LEU A 5 2.48 -14.32 -5.60
CA LEU A 5 1.25 -14.83 -4.99
C LEU A 5 1.43 -15.09 -3.49
N PHE A 6 2.58 -15.63 -3.08
CA PHE A 6 2.90 -15.83 -1.66
C PHE A 6 2.94 -14.50 -0.89
N LEU A 7 3.61 -13.48 -1.44
CA LEU A 7 3.66 -12.14 -0.86
C LEU A 7 2.29 -11.46 -0.79
N PHE A 8 1.42 -11.69 -1.77
CA PHE A 8 0.04 -11.20 -1.76
C PHE A 8 -0.78 -11.85 -0.64
N VAL A 9 -0.75 -13.19 -0.54
CA VAL A 9 -1.53 -13.91 0.46
C VAL A 9 -1.03 -13.60 1.89
N SER A 10 0.29 -13.51 2.09
CA SER A 10 0.86 -13.19 3.40
C SER A 10 0.53 -11.76 3.83
N SER A 11 0.59 -10.79 2.91
CA SER A 11 0.19 -9.41 3.22
C SER A 11 -1.30 -9.27 3.49
N PHE A 12 -2.17 -9.99 2.78
CA PHE A 12 -3.60 -10.06 3.09
C PHE A 12 -3.86 -10.66 4.48
N TYR A 13 -3.13 -11.72 4.84
CA TYR A 13 -3.25 -12.32 6.16
C TYR A 13 -2.83 -11.37 7.29
N ILE A 14 -1.75 -10.62 7.08
CA ILE A 14 -1.29 -9.58 8.03
C ILE A 14 -2.33 -8.46 8.11
N PHE A 15 -2.91 -8.03 6.99
CA PHE A 15 -3.94 -6.98 6.97
C PHE A 15 -5.18 -7.36 7.79
N PHE A 16 -5.71 -8.58 7.61
CA PHE A 16 -6.88 -9.04 8.35
C PHE A 16 -6.61 -9.19 9.86
N SER A 17 -5.39 -9.55 10.25
CA SER A 17 -5.03 -9.71 11.67
C SER A 17 -4.66 -8.40 12.38
N SER A 18 -4.24 -7.36 11.64
CA SER A 18 -3.73 -6.10 12.19
C SER A 18 -4.62 -4.87 11.92
N SER A 19 -5.93 -5.11 11.74
CA SER A 19 -6.99 -4.14 11.39
C SER A 19 -7.20 -2.95 12.36
N LEU A 20 -6.35 -2.80 13.39
CA LEU A 20 -6.49 -1.75 14.40
C LEU A 20 -5.66 -0.50 14.11
N HIS A 21 -4.54 -0.61 13.39
CA HIS A 21 -3.62 0.51 13.17
C HIS A 21 -3.63 0.97 11.72
N SER A 22 -3.97 2.24 11.52
CA SER A 22 -3.98 2.92 10.21
C SER A 22 -2.68 2.82 9.41
N LEU A 23 -1.54 2.69 10.10
CA LEU A 23 -0.23 2.48 9.47
C LEU A 23 -0.11 1.12 8.77
N PHE A 24 -0.75 0.07 9.28
CA PHE A 24 -0.71 -1.26 8.63
C PHE A 24 -1.48 -1.27 7.31
N ILE A 25 -2.49 -0.40 7.16
CA ILE A 25 -3.24 -0.23 5.91
C ILE A 25 -2.35 0.41 4.83
N LEU A 26 -1.52 1.41 5.20
CA LEU A 26 -0.54 2.01 4.29
C LEU A 26 0.56 1.03 3.89
N LEU A 27 1.10 0.27 4.84
CA LEU A 27 2.10 -0.77 4.55
C LEU A 27 1.55 -1.84 3.60
N PHE A 28 0.28 -2.23 3.80
CA PHE A 28 -0.38 -3.17 2.90
C PHE A 28 -0.52 -2.60 1.48
N PHE A 29 -0.83 -1.30 1.35
CA PHE A 29 -0.88 -0.61 0.06
C PHE A 29 0.49 -0.63 -0.64
N GLU A 30 1.59 -0.38 0.07
CA GLU A 30 2.94 -0.47 -0.51
C GLU A 30 3.27 -1.89 -1.00
N VAL A 31 2.83 -2.94 -0.30
CA VAL A 31 3.04 -4.33 -0.76
C VAL A 31 2.25 -4.61 -2.05
N LEU A 32 1.02 -4.11 -2.18
CA LEU A 32 0.23 -4.22 -3.41
C LEU A 32 0.91 -3.56 -4.60
N VAL A 33 1.53 -2.40 -4.38
CA VAL A 33 2.29 -1.66 -5.40
C VAL A 33 3.46 -2.49 -5.89
N ILE A 34 4.24 -3.06 -4.99
CA ILE A 34 5.40 -3.89 -5.34
C ILE A 34 4.96 -5.11 -6.15
N LEU A 35 3.81 -5.69 -5.85
CA LEU A 35 3.25 -6.80 -6.62
C LEU A 35 2.84 -6.39 -8.03
N LEU A 36 2.20 -5.23 -8.19
CA LEU A 36 1.83 -4.70 -9.49
C LEU A 36 3.06 -4.38 -10.34
N ILE A 37 4.11 -3.81 -9.74
CA ILE A 37 5.39 -3.58 -10.42
C ILE A 37 5.99 -4.90 -10.92
N ASN A 38 6.00 -5.94 -10.09
CA ASN A 38 6.50 -7.26 -10.51
C ASN A 38 5.68 -7.86 -11.68
N ILE A 39 4.37 -7.65 -11.71
CA ILE A 39 3.51 -8.07 -12.83
C ILE A 39 3.84 -7.27 -14.10
N MET A 40 4.02 -5.95 -13.99
CA MET A 40 4.39 -5.10 -15.13
C MET A 40 5.75 -5.47 -15.71
N PHE A 41 6.74 -5.77 -14.87
CA PHE A 41 8.05 -6.27 -15.31
C PHE A 41 7.93 -7.59 -16.07
N PHE A 42 7.08 -8.51 -15.58
CA PHE A 42 6.88 -9.81 -16.25
C PHE A 42 6.19 -9.68 -17.61
N ASN A 43 5.32 -8.70 -17.77
CA ASN A 43 4.62 -8.42 -19.02
C ASN A 43 5.44 -7.56 -20.01
N PHE A 44 6.74 -7.37 -19.76
CA PHE A 44 7.65 -6.56 -20.60
C PHE A 44 7.12 -5.15 -20.90
N PHE A 45 6.46 -4.51 -19.92
CA PHE A 45 6.08 -3.11 -20.07
C PHE A 45 7.31 -2.23 -20.27
N SER A 46 7.13 -1.12 -21.00
CA SER A 46 8.20 -0.15 -21.21
C SER A 46 8.67 0.45 -19.87
N TRP A 47 9.98 0.72 -19.77
CA TRP A 47 10.57 1.38 -18.60
C TRP A 47 9.91 2.72 -18.26
N PHE A 48 9.48 3.46 -19.28
CA PHE A 48 8.74 4.71 -19.12
C PHE A 48 7.40 4.49 -18.40
N SER A 49 6.65 3.46 -18.79
CA SER A 49 5.37 3.13 -18.14
C SER A 49 5.54 2.78 -16.66
N ILE A 50 6.60 2.04 -16.32
CA ILE A 50 6.90 1.64 -14.93
C ILE A 50 7.26 2.87 -14.08
N LEU A 51 8.07 3.79 -14.62
CA LEU A 51 8.42 5.03 -13.94
C LEU A 51 7.19 5.94 -13.74
N MET A 52 6.34 6.09 -14.76
CA MET A 52 5.10 6.86 -14.62
C MET A 52 4.16 6.25 -13.57
N TYR A 53 4.04 4.92 -13.54
CA TYR A 53 3.28 4.22 -12.51
C TYR A 53 3.83 4.49 -11.11
N LEU A 54 5.15 4.40 -10.92
CA LEU A 54 5.81 4.69 -9.65
C LEU A 54 5.53 6.12 -9.15
N VAL A 55 5.61 7.13 -10.04
CA VAL A 55 5.33 8.52 -9.66
C VAL A 55 3.89 8.68 -9.15
N VAL A 56 2.92 8.13 -9.87
CA VAL A 56 1.50 8.19 -9.46
C VAL A 56 1.32 7.49 -8.11
N VAL A 57 1.88 6.31 -7.93
CA VAL A 57 1.72 5.56 -6.70
C VAL A 57 2.35 6.27 -5.49
N VAL A 58 3.57 6.81 -5.63
CA VAL A 58 4.21 7.56 -4.55
C VAL A 58 3.38 8.79 -4.17
N SER A 59 2.76 9.45 -5.14
CA SER A 59 1.85 10.58 -4.87
C SER A 59 0.59 10.16 -4.09
N VAL A 60 0.01 9.00 -4.42
CA VAL A 60 -1.13 8.44 -3.68
C VAL A 60 -0.73 8.00 -2.27
N GLY A 61 0.46 7.43 -2.11
CA GLY A 61 1.03 7.09 -0.80
C GLY A 61 1.21 8.33 0.08
N ALA A 62 1.81 9.39 -0.45
CA ALA A 62 1.97 10.67 0.25
C ALA A 62 0.61 11.28 0.65
N TYR A 63 -0.38 11.20 -0.23
CA TYR A 63 -1.75 11.62 0.07
C TYR A 63 -2.38 10.79 1.20
N GLY A 64 -2.23 9.46 1.17
CA GLY A 64 -2.70 8.59 2.26
C GLY A 64 -2.08 8.92 3.62
N ILE A 65 -0.79 9.25 3.64
CA ILE A 65 -0.09 9.68 4.87
C ILE A 65 -0.62 11.03 5.36
N SER A 66 -0.87 12.00 4.47
CA SER A 66 -1.43 13.30 4.88
C SER A 66 -2.79 13.16 5.58
N ILE A 67 -3.68 12.30 5.06
CA ILE A 67 -4.96 12.00 5.69
C ILE A 67 -4.74 11.34 7.06
N LEU A 68 -3.80 10.41 7.17
CA LEU A 68 -3.50 9.76 8.44
C LEU A 68 -3.05 10.80 9.48
N VAL A 69 -2.15 11.71 9.12
CA VAL A 69 -1.69 12.79 10.02
C VAL A 69 -2.86 13.67 10.48
N ASP A 70 -3.80 14.00 9.60
CA ASP A 70 -4.98 14.81 9.95
C ASP A 70 -5.95 14.05 10.88
N VAL A 71 -6.13 12.74 10.67
CA VAL A 71 -6.94 11.88 11.55
C VAL A 71 -6.30 11.78 12.94
N VAL A 72 -4.98 11.63 13.02
CA VAL A 72 -4.26 11.57 14.30
C VAL A 72 -4.34 12.89 15.04
N ARG A 73 -4.22 14.03 14.35
CA ARG A 73 -4.35 15.36 14.95
C ARG A 73 -5.76 15.67 15.44
N SER A 74 -6.80 15.18 14.75
CA SER A 74 -8.20 15.44 15.11
C SER A 74 -8.74 14.51 16.20
N LYS A 75 -8.33 13.24 16.23
CA LYS A 75 -8.90 12.22 17.14
C LYS A 75 -7.93 11.72 18.21
N GLY A 76 -6.66 12.15 18.18
CA GLY A 76 -5.66 11.83 19.21
C GLY A 76 -5.18 10.37 19.23
N GLY A 77 -5.58 9.55 18.25
CA GLY A 77 -5.21 8.13 18.19
C GLY A 77 -5.17 7.57 16.75
N ASN A 78 -4.35 6.53 16.55
CA ASN A 78 -4.10 5.90 15.24
C ASN A 78 -5.13 4.81 14.86
N TYR A 79 -6.27 4.75 15.57
CA TYR A 79 -7.23 3.66 15.48
C TYR A 79 -8.38 3.98 14.51
N PHE A 80 -8.54 3.12 13.50
CA PHE A 80 -9.59 3.22 12.47
C PHE A 80 -11.01 3.15 13.03
N PHE A 81 -11.21 2.55 14.21
CA PHE A 81 -12.51 2.38 14.85
C PHE A 81 -13.17 3.66 15.38
N SER A 82 -12.51 4.82 15.25
CA SER A 82 -13.08 6.11 15.64
C SER A 82 -13.70 6.87 14.47
N PHE A 83 -13.84 6.26 13.28
CA PHE A 83 -14.57 6.85 12.14
C PHE A 83 -16.08 6.89 12.38
#